data_AF-A0A932XSK1-F1
#
_entry.id   AF-A0A932XSK1-F1
#
_cell.length_a   1.000
_cell.length_b   1.000
_cell.length_c   1.000
_cell.angle_alpha   90.00
_cell.angle_beta   90.00
_cell.angle_gamma   90.00
#
_symmetry.space_group_name_H-M   'P 1'
#
loop_
_entity.id
_entity.type
_entity.pdbx_description
1 polymer ?
#
loop_
_entity_poly.entity_id
_entity_poly.type
_entity_poly.pdbx_seq_one_letter_code
_entity_poly.pdbx_strand_id
1 'polypeptide(L)'
;MKRIWAGVFVVLATFVFYNYVVPVSFAAEDEALAAKGKELFENKEGLNVKVACILCHKDSKALDPAKMNALGEALPDTINKYVVEKAKGATLAKDGQEMKALEAYLRSGQS
;
A
#
# COMPACT_ATOMS: atom_id res chain seq x y z
N MET A 1 42.00 51.80 -27.40
CA MET A 1 41.37 50.97 -28.46
C MET A 1 41.24 49.53 -27.94
N LYS A 2 40.20 48.77 -28.34
CA LYS A 2 40.07 47.28 -28.43
C LYS A 2 41.02 46.42 -27.54
N ARG A 3 40.59 45.43 -26.73
CA ARG A 3 39.48 44.44 -26.80
C ARG A 3 39.06 44.07 -25.35
N ILE A 4 37.78 44.08 -24.95
CA ILE A 4 36.83 42.93 -24.89
C ILE A 4 37.49 41.59 -24.52
N TRP A 5 36.97 40.89 -23.50
CA TRP A 5 36.43 39.50 -23.52
C TRP A 5 36.06 39.02 -22.10
N ALA A 6 34.91 38.33 -21.98
CA ALA A 6 34.38 37.48 -20.89
C ALA A 6 34.54 37.95 -19.41
N GLY A 7 33.53 37.89 -18.54
CA GLY A 7 32.26 37.17 -18.61
C GLY A 7 32.09 36.25 -17.40
N VAL A 8 30.90 36.22 -16.81
CA VAL A 8 30.46 35.25 -15.79
C VAL A 8 31.29 35.24 -14.49
N PHE A 9 31.15 36.30 -13.70
CA PHE A 9 31.54 36.32 -12.27
C PHE A 9 30.31 36.16 -11.35
N VAL A 10 29.39 35.26 -11.72
CA VAL A 10 28.18 34.92 -10.96
C VAL A 10 27.91 33.43 -11.12
N VAL A 11 27.37 32.79 -10.08
CA VAL A 11 26.98 31.36 -10.03
C VAL A 11 28.14 30.36 -9.94
N LEU A 12 28.83 30.32 -8.78
CA LEU A 12 29.62 29.13 -8.38
C LEU A 12 29.53 28.78 -6.88
N ALA A 13 28.42 29.14 -6.21
CA ALA A 13 28.23 28.92 -4.77
C ALA A 13 26.80 28.45 -4.37
N THR A 14 25.96 28.07 -5.33
CA THR A 14 24.54 27.71 -5.08
C THR A 14 24.07 26.43 -5.79
N PHE A 15 24.99 25.59 -6.27
CA PHE A 15 24.68 24.40 -7.08
C PHE A 15 24.97 23.05 -6.38
N VAL A 16 24.87 23.01 -5.05
CA VAL A 16 25.15 21.79 -4.23
C VAL A 16 23.87 21.21 -3.57
N PHE A 17 22.73 21.90 -3.65
CA PHE A 17 21.52 21.57 -2.87
C PHE A 17 20.30 21.06 -3.66
N TYR A 18 20.46 20.60 -4.91
CA TYR A 18 19.32 20.36 -5.82
C TYR A 18 19.09 18.93 -6.35
N ASN A 19 19.79 17.90 -5.85
CA ASN A 19 19.69 16.53 -6.40
C ASN A 19 19.59 15.38 -5.37
N TYR A 20 19.16 15.64 -4.13
CA TYR A 20 18.84 14.60 -3.15
C TYR A 20 17.42 14.76 -2.58
N VAL A 21 16.42 14.86 -3.47
CA VAL A 21 15.02 14.53 -3.12
C VAL A 21 14.88 13.02 -3.30
N VAL A 22 15.18 12.27 -2.25
CA VAL A 22 15.24 10.80 -2.26
C VAL A 22 13.81 10.22 -2.28
N PRO A 23 13.47 9.25 -3.15
CA PRO A 23 12.11 8.71 -3.28
C PRO A 23 11.72 7.71 -2.15
N VAL A 24 12.11 8.01 -0.91
CA VAL A 24 11.95 7.11 0.25
C VAL A 24 10.55 7.14 0.87
N SER A 25 9.74 8.17 0.61
CA SER A 25 8.41 8.33 1.23
C SER A 25 7.42 7.24 0.82
N PHE A 26 7.36 6.86 -0.46
CA PHE A 26 6.32 5.96 -0.97
C PHE A 26 6.43 4.52 -0.45
N ALA A 27 7.65 3.98 -0.34
CA ALA A 27 7.84 2.61 0.18
C ALA A 27 7.41 2.47 1.64
N ALA A 28 7.64 3.50 2.46
CA ALA A 28 7.22 3.52 3.86
C ALA A 28 5.69 3.64 4.02
N GLU A 29 5.02 4.35 3.10
CA GLU A 29 3.55 4.42 3.05
C GLU A 29 2.94 3.07 2.67
N ASP A 30 3.48 2.38 1.66
CA ASP A 30 3.02 1.04 1.24
C ASP A 30 3.22 -0.01 2.35
N GLU A 31 4.37 -0.01 3.03
CA GLU A 31 4.62 -0.89 4.18
C GLU A 31 3.66 -0.63 5.35
N ALA A 32 3.40 0.65 5.68
CA ALA A 32 2.44 1.01 6.72
C ALA A 32 1.00 0.60 6.35
N LEU A 33 0.63 0.72 5.07
CA LEU A 33 -0.68 0.29 4.57
C LEU A 33 -0.84 -1.23 4.65
N ALA A 34 0.19 -1.99 4.25
CA ALA A 34 0.21 -3.45 4.36
C ALA A 34 0.20 -3.92 5.82
N ALA A 35 0.90 -3.24 6.72
CA ALA A 35 0.86 -3.52 8.16
C ALA A 35 -0.55 -3.28 8.73
N LYS A 36 -1.25 -2.21 8.32
CA LYS A 36 -2.66 -2.00 8.69
C LYS A 36 -3.57 -3.09 8.11
N GLY A 37 -3.33 -3.52 6.88
CA GLY A 37 -4.06 -4.63 6.26
C GLY A 37 -3.89 -5.94 7.02
N LYS A 38 -2.69 -6.21 7.55
CA LYS A 38 -2.42 -7.35 8.44
C LYS A 38 -3.29 -7.27 9.70
N GLU A 39 -3.29 -6.13 10.38
CA GLU A 39 -4.11 -5.91 11.58
C GLU A 39 -5.60 -6.17 11.33
N LEU A 40 -6.14 -5.68 10.20
CA LEU A 40 -7.53 -5.87 9.79
C LEU A 40 -7.87 -7.32 9.38
N PHE A 41 -6.89 -8.06 8.87
CA PHE A 41 -7.04 -9.47 8.49
C PHE A 41 -6.97 -10.42 9.69
N GLU A 42 -6.16 -10.08 10.69
CA GLU A 42 -5.93 -10.88 11.89
C GLU A 42 -6.99 -10.61 12.98
N ASN A 43 -7.48 -9.38 13.11
CA ASN A 43 -8.40 -8.96 14.16
C ASN A 43 -9.81 -8.69 13.62
N LYS A 44 -10.83 -9.09 14.39
CA LYS A 44 -12.23 -8.95 13.97
C LYS A 44 -12.79 -7.56 14.27
N GLU A 45 -12.21 -6.88 15.26
CA GLU A 45 -12.61 -5.58 15.78
C GLU A 45 -12.39 -4.48 14.73
N GLY A 46 -11.28 -4.52 13.99
CA GLY A 46 -10.89 -3.51 13.02
C GLY A 46 -11.82 -3.40 11.80
N LEU A 47 -12.57 -4.46 11.47
CA LEU A 47 -13.60 -4.47 10.41
C LEU A 47 -15.03 -4.64 10.96
N ASN A 48 -15.19 -4.65 12.29
CA ASN A 48 -16.44 -4.97 13.00
C ASN A 48 -17.11 -6.27 12.48
N VAL A 49 -16.32 -7.32 12.27
CA VAL A 49 -16.76 -8.64 11.80
C VAL A 49 -16.96 -9.64 12.95
N LYS A 50 -17.68 -10.74 12.70
CA LYS A 50 -17.82 -11.84 13.68
C LYS A 50 -16.66 -12.82 13.65
N VAL A 51 -15.97 -12.95 12.51
CA VAL A 51 -14.88 -13.92 12.28
C VAL A 51 -13.75 -13.20 11.53
N ALA A 52 -12.54 -13.18 12.11
CA ALA A 52 -11.36 -12.62 11.44
C ALA A 52 -10.89 -13.50 10.27
N CYS A 53 -10.32 -12.88 9.24
CA CYS A 53 -9.93 -13.56 8.00
C CYS A 53 -8.87 -14.66 8.22
N ILE A 54 -7.92 -14.42 9.12
CA ILE A 54 -6.86 -15.40 9.49
C ILE A 54 -7.41 -16.76 9.95
N LEU A 55 -8.61 -16.80 10.55
CA LEU A 55 -9.20 -18.05 11.05
C LEU A 55 -9.56 -19.03 9.91
N CYS A 56 -9.74 -18.53 8.69
CA CYS A 56 -9.96 -19.34 7.49
C CYS A 56 -8.71 -19.48 6.60
N HIS A 57 -7.76 -18.55 6.71
CA HIS A 57 -6.66 -18.34 5.77
C HIS A 57 -5.25 -18.46 6.41
N LYS A 58 -5.11 -19.28 7.45
CA LYS A 58 -3.81 -19.63 8.04
C LYS A 58 -3.26 -20.96 7.50
N ASP A 59 -1.99 -21.22 7.79
CA ASP A 59 -1.30 -22.48 7.49
C ASP A 59 -1.43 -22.86 5.99
N SER A 60 -1.80 -24.11 5.68
CA SER A 60 -2.01 -24.60 4.32
C SER A 60 -3.19 -23.95 3.54
N LYS A 61 -3.88 -22.98 4.15
CA LYS A 61 -4.95 -22.18 3.53
C LYS A 61 -4.58 -20.71 3.34
N ALA A 62 -3.31 -20.35 3.53
CA ALA A 62 -2.77 -19.04 3.22
C ALA A 62 -3.16 -18.60 1.80
N LEU A 63 -3.47 -17.31 1.65
CA LEU A 63 -3.84 -16.73 0.36
C LEU A 63 -2.58 -16.52 -0.48
N ASP A 64 -2.58 -17.08 -1.68
CA ASP A 64 -1.49 -16.95 -2.64
C ASP A 64 -1.43 -15.51 -3.19
N PRO A 65 -0.36 -14.73 -2.92
CA PRO A 65 -0.24 -13.35 -3.36
C PRO A 65 -0.25 -13.20 -4.88
N ALA A 66 0.23 -14.19 -5.64
CA ALA A 66 0.18 -14.16 -7.10
C ALA A 66 -1.28 -14.26 -7.59
N LYS A 67 -2.13 -15.04 -6.91
CA LYS A 67 -3.57 -15.11 -7.20
C LYS A 67 -4.29 -13.83 -6.78
N MET A 68 -3.92 -13.20 -5.66
CA MET A 68 -4.50 -11.91 -5.24
C MET A 68 -4.16 -10.81 -6.24
N ASN A 69 -2.93 -10.79 -6.76
CA ASN A 69 -2.53 -9.87 -7.82
C ASN A 69 -3.26 -10.14 -9.14
N ALA A 70 -3.41 -11.41 -9.53
CA ALA A 70 -4.13 -11.80 -10.76
C ALA A 70 -5.63 -11.45 -10.75
N LEU A 71 -6.25 -11.21 -9.58
CA LEU A 71 -7.62 -10.71 -9.50
C LEU A 71 -7.78 -9.25 -9.96
N GLY A 72 -6.69 -8.47 -10.00
CA GLY A 72 -6.71 -7.08 -10.47
C GLY A 72 -7.79 -6.24 -9.78
N GLU A 73 -8.63 -5.58 -10.58
CA GLU A 73 -9.75 -4.74 -10.13
C GLU A 73 -10.91 -5.52 -9.46
N ALA A 74 -10.95 -6.86 -9.59
CA ALA A 74 -11.96 -7.69 -8.95
C ALA A 74 -11.63 -8.07 -7.49
N LEU A 75 -10.44 -7.71 -6.99
CA LEU A 75 -10.04 -8.01 -5.61
C LEU A 75 -10.95 -7.33 -4.56
N PRO A 76 -11.31 -6.04 -4.66
CA PRO A 76 -12.25 -5.39 -3.72
C PRO A 76 -13.63 -6.06 -3.64
N ASP A 77 -14.20 -6.47 -4.77
CA ASP A 77 -15.47 -7.21 -4.80
C ASP A 77 -15.34 -8.60 -4.17
N THR A 78 -14.21 -9.27 -4.40
CA THR A 78 -13.90 -10.55 -3.78
C THR A 78 -13.80 -10.41 -2.26
N ILE A 79 -13.05 -9.42 -1.76
CA ILE A 79 -12.94 -9.11 -0.32
C ILE A 79 -14.33 -8.86 0.26
N ASN A 80 -15.12 -7.95 -0.33
CA ASN A 80 -16.45 -7.62 0.17
C ASN A 80 -17.40 -8.82 0.20
N LYS A 81 -17.35 -9.71 -0.80
CA LYS A 81 -18.12 -10.96 -0.79
C LYS A 81 -17.77 -11.81 0.44
N TYR A 82 -16.49 -12.01 0.76
CA TYR A 82 -16.08 -12.81 1.91
C TYR A 82 -16.36 -12.11 3.25
N VAL A 83 -16.24 -10.78 3.33
CA VAL A 83 -16.61 -9.99 4.52
C VAL A 83 -18.09 -10.19 4.86
N VAL A 84 -19.00 -10.08 3.87
CA VAL A 84 -20.45 -10.26 4.09
C VAL A 84 -20.81 -11.74 4.30
N GLU A 85 -20.38 -12.64 3.41
CA GLU A 85 -20.80 -14.04 3.43
C GLU A 85 -20.18 -14.86 4.58
N LYS A 86 -18.90 -14.64 4.91
CA LYS A 86 -18.15 -15.46 5.88
C LYS A 86 -17.87 -14.71 7.17
N ALA A 87 -17.30 -13.50 7.08
CA ALA A 87 -16.96 -12.72 8.26
C ALA A 87 -18.20 -12.11 8.97
N LYS A 88 -19.33 -12.00 8.25
CA LYS A 88 -20.60 -11.42 8.71
C LYS A 88 -20.50 -9.93 9.10
N GLY A 89 -19.64 -9.19 8.40
CA GLY A 89 -19.54 -7.73 8.48
C GLY A 89 -20.40 -7.01 7.45
N ALA A 90 -20.24 -5.69 7.38
CA ALA A 90 -20.81 -4.84 6.33
C ALA A 90 -19.85 -4.74 5.12
N THR A 91 -20.40 -4.36 3.97
CA THR A 91 -19.61 -4.01 2.77
C THR A 91 -18.72 -2.80 3.05
N LEU A 92 -17.41 -2.95 2.80
CA LEU A 92 -16.42 -1.88 2.89
C LEU A 92 -16.46 -0.99 1.63
N ALA A 93 -16.19 0.30 1.78
CA ALA A 93 -16.01 1.21 0.65
C ALA A 93 -14.78 0.79 -0.19
N LYS A 94 -14.96 0.56 -1.50
CA LYS A 94 -13.90 0.02 -2.38
C LYS A 94 -12.66 0.91 -2.45
N ASP A 95 -12.85 2.23 -2.34
CA ASP A 95 -11.82 3.26 -2.34
C ASP A 95 -11.43 3.72 -0.92
N GLY A 96 -12.05 3.13 0.12
CA GLY A 96 -11.76 3.41 1.52
C GLY A 96 -10.39 2.90 1.98
N GLN A 97 -9.91 3.46 3.10
CA GLN A 97 -8.59 3.09 3.66
C GLN A 97 -8.52 1.61 4.05
N GLU A 98 -9.59 1.04 4.61
CA GLU A 98 -9.67 -0.36 5.02
C GLU A 98 -9.49 -1.31 3.83
N MET A 99 -10.18 -1.04 2.71
CA MET A 99 -10.06 -1.84 1.49
C MET A 99 -8.63 -1.75 0.93
N LYS A 100 -8.10 -0.53 0.79
CA LYS A 100 -6.74 -0.30 0.26
C LYS A 100 -5.67 -0.99 1.12
N ALA A 101 -5.81 -0.96 2.44
CA ALA A 101 -4.93 -1.66 3.36
C ALA A 101 -5.00 -3.18 3.19
N LEU A 102 -6.21 -3.76 3.13
CA LEU A 102 -6.40 -5.18 2.86
C LEU A 102 -5.83 -5.58 1.49
N GLU A 103 -6.03 -4.79 0.44
CA GLU A 103 -5.45 -5.04 -0.88
C GLU A 103 -3.93 -5.02 -0.85
N ALA A 104 -3.31 -4.01 -0.25
CA ALA A 104 -1.85 -3.94 -0.12
C ALA A 104 -1.30 -5.17 0.62
N TYR A 105 -1.89 -5.56 1.74
CA TYR A 105 -1.51 -6.75 2.49
C TYR A 105 -1.69 -8.05 1.71
N LEU A 106 -2.81 -8.23 1.01
CA LEU A 106 -3.09 -9.43 0.22
C LEU A 106 -2.18 -9.55 -1.02
N ARG A 107 -1.72 -8.43 -1.56
CA ARG A 107 -0.80 -8.38 -2.71
C ARG A 107 0.67 -8.46 -2.32
N SER A 108 1.06 -8.14 -1.09
CA SER A 108 2.47 -7.91 -0.69
C SER A 108 3.34 -9.15 -0.50
N GLY A 109 2.75 -10.34 -0.31
CA GLY A 109 3.53 -11.58 -0.12
C GLY A 109 3.10 -12.47 1.05
N GLN A 110 2.37 -11.93 2.03
CA GLN A 110 1.86 -12.63 3.23
C GLN A 110 2.97 -13.26 4.13
N SER A 111 3.61 -12.43 4.98
CA SER A 111 4.58 -12.84 6.03
C SER A 111 4.00 -12.81 7.44
#